data_AF-A0A318HP07-F1
#
_entry.id   AF-A0A318HP07-F1
#
_cell.length_a   1.000
_cell.length_b   1.000
_cell.length_c   1.000
_cell.angle_alpha   90.00
_cell.angle_beta   90.00
_cell.angle_gamma   90.00
#
_symmetry.space_group_name_H-M   'P 1'
#
loop_
_entity.id
_entity.type
_entity.pdbx_description
1 polymer ?
#
loop_
_entity_poly.entity_id
_entity_poly.type
_entity_poly.pdbx_seq_one_letter_code
_entity_poly.pdbx_strand_id
1 'polypeptide(L)'
;MAVSRSRKARAARKRKRRVNAVVNDLTGEQWAALKEAWKGCAYCGATDGALQRDCVMAISRGGRYTIDNVVPACASCNTSKCNDEVTGWMRRKRLDERRFLTRYIEIRAALAVQAPSDAHERAQNVHS
;
A
#
# COMPACT_ATOMS: atom_id res chain seq x y z
N MET A 1 27.55 -2.32 -18.62
CA MET A 1 27.09 -3.49 -17.82
C MET A 1 26.08 -4.31 -18.62
N ALA A 2 26.21 -5.65 -18.64
CA ALA A 2 25.29 -6.52 -19.38
C ALA A 2 23.89 -6.55 -18.72
N VAL A 3 22.86 -6.18 -19.47
CA VAL A 3 21.47 -6.21 -18.99
C VAL A 3 21.02 -7.67 -18.86
N SER A 4 20.82 -8.15 -17.63
CA SER A 4 20.26 -9.48 -17.40
C SER A 4 18.92 -9.66 -18.14
N ARG A 5 18.84 -10.66 -19.02
CA ARG A 5 17.68 -10.94 -19.88
C ARG A 5 16.71 -11.96 -19.29
N SER A 6 16.94 -12.43 -18.06
CA SER A 6 16.05 -13.41 -17.42
C SER A 6 14.62 -12.87 -17.26
N ARG A 7 13.62 -13.77 -17.27
CA ARG A 7 12.22 -13.42 -17.02
C ARG A 7 12.05 -12.67 -15.69
N LYS A 8 12.75 -13.12 -14.64
CA LYS A 8 12.76 -12.48 -13.31
C LYS A 8 13.32 -11.06 -13.36
N ALA A 9 14.45 -10.84 -14.03
CA ALA A 9 15.04 -9.51 -14.18
C ALA A 9 14.12 -8.55 -14.96
N ARG A 10 13.47 -9.05 -16.01
CA ARG A 10 12.47 -8.27 -16.78
C ARG A 10 11.27 -7.88 -15.91
N ALA A 11 10.72 -8.80 -15.13
CA ALA A 11 9.60 -8.53 -14.23
C ALA A 11 9.96 -7.51 -13.15
N ALA A 12 11.15 -7.63 -12.54
CA ALA A 12 11.65 -6.69 -11.54
C ALA A 12 11.80 -5.27 -12.12
N ARG A 13 12.41 -5.12 -13.31
CA ARG A 13 12.51 -3.83 -14.01
C ARG A 13 11.14 -3.21 -14.31
N LYS A 14 10.19 -4.02 -14.80
CA LYS A 14 8.81 -3.58 -15.08
C LYS A 14 8.12 -3.10 -13.81
N ARG A 15 8.27 -3.81 -12.69
CA ARG A 15 7.74 -3.40 -11.38
C ARG A 15 8.37 -2.08 -10.93
N LYS A 16 9.70 -1.95 -10.96
CA LYS A 16 10.41 -0.72 -10.58
C LYS A 16 9.93 0.48 -11.39
N ARG A 17 9.82 0.33 -12.71
CA ARG A 17 9.32 1.40 -13.59
C ARG A 17 7.90 1.85 -13.21
N ARG A 18 7.00 0.90 -12.93
CA ARG A 18 5.61 1.20 -12.55
C ARG A 18 5.53 1.93 -11.22
N VAL A 19 6.29 1.49 -10.22
CA VAL A 19 6.35 2.14 -8.91
C VAL A 19 6.89 3.56 -9.04
N ASN A 20 7.96 3.76 -9.81
CA ASN A 20 8.55 5.08 -10.02
C ASN A 20 7.64 6.04 -10.84
N ALA A 21 6.66 5.51 -11.56
CA ALA A 21 5.76 6.29 -12.40
C ALA A 21 4.48 6.75 -11.67
N VAL A 22 4.27 6.31 -10.43
CA VAL A 22 3.13 6.72 -9.59
C VAL A 22 3.64 7.44 -8.35
N VAL A 23 2.74 8.13 -7.65
CA VAL A 23 3.05 8.68 -6.33
C VAL A 23 3.47 7.54 -5.40
N ASN A 24 4.64 7.70 -4.79
CA ASN A 24 5.31 6.69 -3.97
C ASN A 24 6.03 7.39 -2.82
N ASP A 25 5.24 7.97 -1.92
CA ASP A 25 5.65 8.83 -0.80
C ASP A 25 5.46 8.17 0.57
N LEU A 26 5.04 6.90 0.62
CA LEU A 26 4.88 6.17 1.88
C LEU A 26 6.18 6.16 2.69
N THR A 27 6.16 6.85 3.84
CA THR A 27 7.33 6.96 4.72
C THR A 27 7.46 5.75 5.65
N GLY A 28 8.62 5.63 6.30
CA GLY A 28 8.87 4.60 7.31
C GLY A 28 7.94 4.73 8.53
N GLU A 29 7.67 5.97 8.96
CA GLU A 29 6.78 6.28 10.09
C GLU A 29 5.32 5.95 9.75
N GLN A 30 4.86 6.35 8.57
CA GLN A 30 3.53 5.98 8.08
C GLN A 30 3.36 4.47 7.97
N TRP A 31 4.40 3.75 7.55
CA TRP A 31 4.39 2.30 7.56
C TRP A 31 4.30 1.70 8.98
N ALA A 32 5.01 2.28 9.95
CA ALA A 32 4.90 1.87 11.35
C ALA A 32 3.49 2.11 11.90
N ALA A 33 2.91 3.28 11.61
CA ALA A 33 1.54 3.62 11.99
C ALA A 33 0.50 2.67 11.38
N LEU A 34 0.66 2.28 10.10
CA LEU A 34 -0.18 1.27 9.46
C LEU A 34 -0.10 -0.08 10.16
N LYS A 35 1.11 -0.56 10.51
CA LYS A 35 1.26 -1.82 11.24
C LYS A 35 0.57 -1.78 12.60
N GLU A 36 0.73 -0.68 13.34
CA GLU A 36 0.11 -0.51 14.65
C GLU A 36 -1.42 -0.42 14.56
N ALA A 37 -1.94 0.34 13.59
CA ALA A 37 -3.38 0.49 13.40
C ALA A 37 -4.04 -0.84 13.03
N TRP A 38 -3.40 -1.64 12.17
CA TRP A 38 -3.95 -2.92 11.71
C TRP A 38 -3.75 -4.07 12.70
N LYS A 39 -2.65 -4.07 13.48
CA LYS A 39 -2.27 -5.13 14.44
C LYS A 39 -2.17 -6.54 13.83
N GLY A 40 -1.78 -6.63 12.56
CA GLY A 40 -1.67 -7.89 11.84
C GLY A 40 -1.90 -7.71 10.34
N CYS A 41 -2.03 -8.84 9.64
CA CYS A 41 -2.41 -8.85 8.24
C CYS A 41 -3.81 -8.25 8.08
N ALA A 42 -3.94 -7.22 7.24
CA ALA A 42 -5.20 -6.54 6.97
C ALA A 42 -6.29 -7.45 6.42
N TYR A 43 -5.90 -8.56 5.78
CA TYR A 43 -6.82 -9.47 5.11
C TYR A 43 -7.25 -10.64 6.00
N CYS A 44 -6.32 -11.46 6.47
CA CYS A 44 -6.63 -12.66 7.25
C CYS A 44 -6.48 -12.46 8.76
N GLY A 45 -5.96 -11.33 9.23
CA GLY A 45 -5.73 -11.06 10.66
C GLY A 45 -4.52 -11.76 11.27
N ALA A 46 -3.77 -12.57 10.50
CA ALA A 46 -2.55 -13.24 10.95
C ALA A 46 -1.53 -12.23 11.52
N THR A 47 -1.02 -12.53 12.71
CA THR A 47 -0.01 -11.71 13.41
C THR A 47 1.37 -12.37 13.39
N ASP A 48 1.45 -13.59 12.89
CA ASP A 48 2.67 -14.36 12.75
C ASP A 48 3.45 -13.97 11.48
N GLY A 49 4.75 -13.79 11.66
CA GLY A 49 5.68 -13.51 10.57
C GLY A 49 5.75 -12.06 10.11
N ALA A 50 6.61 -11.82 9.12
CA ALA A 50 6.88 -10.48 8.61
C ALA A 50 5.74 -9.97 7.71
N LEU A 51 5.21 -8.80 8.04
CA LEU A 51 4.21 -8.11 7.24
C LEU A 51 4.86 -7.37 6.06
N GLN A 52 4.25 -7.49 4.90
CA GLN A 52 4.64 -6.84 3.65
C GLN A 52 3.70 -5.68 3.34
N ARG A 53 4.18 -4.70 2.58
CA ARG A 53 3.36 -3.60 2.05
C ARG A 53 2.61 -4.09 0.81
N ASP A 54 1.30 -4.20 0.91
CA ASP A 54 0.43 -4.48 -0.22
C ASP A 54 -0.43 -3.26 -0.57
N CYS A 55 -0.64 -3.01 -1.87
CA CYS A 55 -1.49 -1.93 -2.34
C CYS A 55 -2.91 -2.47 -2.54
N VAL A 56 -3.89 -1.91 -1.83
CA VAL A 56 -5.31 -2.28 -1.92
C VAL A 56 -5.78 -2.20 -3.37
N MET A 57 -5.57 -1.05 -4.02
CA MET A 57 -5.58 -0.93 -5.48
C MET A 57 -4.17 -1.19 -6.03
N ALA A 58 -4.00 -2.22 -6.85
CA ALA A 58 -2.70 -2.52 -7.45
C ALA A 58 -2.20 -1.36 -8.34
N ILE A 59 -0.88 -1.11 -8.34
CA ILE A 59 -0.26 -0.07 -9.18
C ILE A 59 -0.52 -0.31 -10.67
N SER A 60 -0.55 -1.58 -11.09
CA SER A 60 -0.91 -1.95 -12.47
C SER A 60 -2.33 -1.58 -12.88
N ARG A 61 -3.19 -1.21 -11.92
CA ARG A 61 -4.58 -0.82 -12.08
C ARG A 61 -4.84 0.64 -11.67
N GLY A 62 -3.78 1.45 -11.52
CA GLY A 62 -3.87 2.87 -11.18
C GLY A 62 -3.66 3.21 -9.71
N GLY A 63 -3.34 2.24 -8.86
CA GLY A 63 -3.03 2.50 -7.45
C GLY A 63 -1.72 3.26 -7.22
N ARG A 64 -1.65 3.98 -6.10
CA ARG A 64 -0.47 4.72 -5.64
C ARG A 64 0.21 3.97 -4.49
N TYR A 65 1.48 4.28 -4.20
CA TYR A 65 2.23 3.69 -3.10
C TYR A 65 2.32 4.69 -1.93
N THR A 66 1.15 4.92 -1.34
CA THR A 66 0.85 5.99 -0.38
C THR A 66 0.22 5.39 0.88
N ILE A 67 0.19 6.15 1.98
CA ILE A 67 -0.41 5.70 3.25
C ILE A 67 -1.88 5.28 3.12
N ASP A 68 -2.61 5.90 2.21
CA ASP A 68 -4.05 5.69 2.04
C ASP A 68 -4.40 4.47 1.18
N ASN A 69 -3.44 3.87 0.47
CA ASN A 69 -3.64 2.71 -0.39
C ASN A 69 -2.81 1.48 0.04
N VAL A 70 -1.81 1.66 0.89
CA VAL A 70 -0.97 0.55 1.38
C VAL A 70 -1.51 -0.01 2.69
N VAL A 71 -1.58 -1.34 2.79
CA VAL A 71 -1.93 -2.08 3.99
C VAL A 71 -0.88 -3.14 4.31
N PRO A 72 -0.72 -3.53 5.59
CA PRO A 72 0.10 -4.66 5.96
C PRO A 72 -0.55 -5.98 5.56
N ALA A 73 0.20 -6.86 4.90
CA ALA A 73 -0.28 -8.18 4.48
C ALA A 73 0.77 -9.25 4.75
N CYS A 74 0.35 -10.43 5.19
CA CYS A 74 1.25 -11.59 5.27
C CYS A 74 1.64 -12.07 3.85
N ALA A 75 2.75 -12.81 3.76
CA ALA A 75 3.27 -13.28 2.47
C ALA A 75 2.27 -14.11 1.67
N SER A 76 1.48 -14.96 2.35
CA SER A 76 0.44 -15.80 1.72
C SER A 76 -0.67 -14.95 1.08
N CYS A 77 -1.21 -13.98 1.83
CA CYS A 77 -2.26 -13.09 1.31
C CYS A 77 -1.75 -12.20 0.19
N ASN A 78 -0.60 -11.54 0.38
CA ASN A 78 -0.02 -10.65 -0.63
C ASN A 78 0.26 -11.39 -1.94
N THR A 79 0.85 -12.58 -1.86
CA THR A 79 1.13 -13.42 -3.04
C THR A 79 -0.17 -13.88 -3.72
N SER A 80 -1.16 -14.32 -2.93
CA SER A 80 -2.43 -14.79 -3.46
C SER A 80 -3.27 -13.68 -4.10
N LYS A 81 -3.23 -12.46 -3.56
CA LYS A 81 -3.92 -11.29 -4.12
C LYS A 81 -3.25 -10.82 -5.39
N CYS A 82 -1.92 -10.74 -5.40
CA CYS A 82 -1.14 -10.31 -6.55
C CYS A 82 -1.63 -8.95 -7.09
N ASN A 83 -2.26 -8.92 -8.27
CA ASN A 83 -2.81 -7.71 -8.88
C ASN A 83 -4.34 -7.75 -8.99
N ASP A 84 -5.00 -8.71 -8.35
CA ASP A 84 -6.45 -8.82 -8.35
C ASP A 84 -7.06 -7.62 -7.63
N GLU A 85 -8.29 -7.28 -8.01
CA GLU A 85 -9.10 -6.31 -7.28
C GLU A 85 -9.46 -6.90 -5.90
N VAL A 86 -9.30 -6.08 -4.86
CA VAL A 86 -9.27 -6.55 -3.47
C VAL A 86 -10.57 -7.24 -3.07
N THR A 87 -11.73 -6.66 -3.38
CA THR A 87 -13.02 -7.20 -2.94
C THR A 87 -13.36 -8.48 -3.69
N GLY A 88 -13.14 -8.53 -5.00
CA GLY A 88 -13.29 -9.73 -5.81
C GLY A 88 -12.37 -10.86 -5.34
N TRP A 89 -11.11 -10.56 -5.03
CA TRP A 89 -10.18 -11.53 -4.46
C TRP A 89 -10.61 -12.02 -3.08
N MET A 90 -11.03 -11.12 -2.18
CA MET A 90 -11.50 -11.49 -0.84
C MET A 90 -12.71 -12.41 -0.89
N ARG A 91 -13.69 -12.11 -1.76
CA ARG A 91 -14.85 -12.99 -2.01
C ARG A 91 -14.42 -14.38 -2.48
N ARG A 92 -13.51 -14.47 -3.45
CA ARG A 92 -12.96 -15.76 -3.91
C ARG A 92 -12.24 -16.53 -2.81
N LYS A 93 -11.56 -15.83 -1.89
CA LYS A 93 -10.85 -16.43 -0.76
C LYS A 93 -11.73 -16.67 0.46
N ARG A 94 -13.02 -16.29 0.42
CA ARG A 94 -13.97 -16.36 1.54
C ARG A 94 -13.45 -15.63 2.79
N LEU A 95 -12.76 -14.51 2.58
CA LEU A 95 -12.34 -13.61 3.66
C LEU A 95 -13.45 -12.62 4.01
N ASP A 96 -13.36 -12.03 5.20
CA ASP A 96 -14.34 -11.05 5.69
C ASP A 96 -14.14 -9.67 5.03
N GLU A 97 -14.74 -9.51 3.84
CA GLU A 97 -14.71 -8.27 3.06
C GLU A 97 -15.26 -7.07 3.86
N ARG A 98 -16.37 -7.27 4.58
CA ARG A 98 -17.03 -6.19 5.32
C ARG A 98 -16.11 -5.66 6.42
N ARG A 99 -15.52 -6.55 7.22
CA ARG A 99 -14.57 -6.16 8.27
C ARG A 99 -13.37 -5.41 7.69
N PHE A 100 -12.83 -5.86 6.55
CA PHE A 100 -11.74 -5.16 5.89
C PHE A 100 -12.14 -3.75 5.47
N LEU A 101 -13.26 -3.58 4.76
CA LEU A 101 -13.70 -2.28 4.24
C LEU A 101 -14.00 -1.28 5.37
N THR A 102 -14.72 -1.71 6.40
CA THR A 102 -15.01 -0.87 7.58
C THR A 102 -13.71 -0.40 8.22
N ARG A 103 -12.81 -1.33 8.53
CA ARG A 103 -11.54 -1.03 9.22
C ARG A 103 -10.60 -0.21 8.34
N TYR A 104 -10.62 -0.41 7.02
CA TYR A 104 -9.85 0.38 6.06
C TYR A 104 -10.29 1.84 6.05
N ILE A 105 -11.61 2.11 6.09
CA ILE A 105 -12.15 3.48 6.17
C ILE A 105 -11.76 4.12 7.51
N GLU A 106 -11.96 3.41 8.62
CA GLU A 106 -11.64 3.90 9.97
C GLU A 106 -10.16 4.26 10.12
N ILE A 107 -9.26 3.36 9.71
CA ILE A 107 -7.81 3.59 9.82
C ILE A 107 -7.37 4.74 8.91
N ARG A 108 -7.90 4.83 7.67
CA ARG A 108 -7.58 5.96 6.78
C ARG A 108 -8.03 7.28 7.36
N ALA A 109 -9.24 7.34 7.93
CA ALA A 109 -9.73 8.54 8.59
C ALA A 109 -8.84 8.91 9.79
N ALA A 110 -8.49 7.96 10.64
CA ALA A 110 -7.65 8.19 11.81
C ALA A 110 -6.24 8.68 11.44
N LEU A 111 -5.62 8.11 10.39
CA LEU A 111 -4.28 8.50 9.95
C LEU A 111 -4.27 9.81 9.16
N ALA A 112 -5.36 10.18 8.49
CA ALA A 112 -5.49 11.47 7.81
C ALA A 112 -5.50 12.65 8.79
N VAL A 113 -6.08 12.46 9.98
CA VAL A 113 -6.11 13.48 11.06
C VAL A 113 -4.73 13.70 11.69
N GLN A 114 -3.83 12.72 11.58
CA GLN A 114 -2.50 12.77 12.19
C GLN A 114 -1.42 13.32 11.25
N ALA A 115 -1.72 13.55 9.97
CA ALA A 115 -0.80 14.21 9.06
C ALA A 115 -0.81 15.72 9.37
N PRO A 116 0.28 16.33 9.89
CA PRO A 116 0.38 17.77 9.85
C PRO A 116 0.33 18.21 8.39
N SER A 117 -0.32 19.33 8.13
CA SER A 117 -0.38 19.98 6.83
C SER A 117 1.02 20.46 6.40
N ASP A 118 1.87 19.56 5.92
CA ASP A 118 3.12 19.91 5.23
C ASP A 118 2.83 20.41 3.80
N ALA A 119 1.85 21.32 3.67
CA ALA A 119 1.39 21.90 2.41
C ALA A 119 0.96 23.37 2.55
N HIS A 120 1.51 24.11 3.51
CA HIS A 120 1.18 25.54 3.68
C HIS A 120 2.35 26.42 4.11
N GLU A 121 3.53 26.34 3.46
CA GLU A 121 4.49 27.45 3.56
C GLU A 121 5.49 27.56 2.38
N ARG A 122 4.96 27.69 1.16
CA ARG A 122 5.72 28.23 0.01
C ARG A 122 4.81 29.05 -0.90
N ALA A 123 4.20 30.10 -0.37
CA ALA A 123 3.46 31.06 -1.19
C ALA A 123 3.35 32.46 -0.55
N GLN A 124 4.34 32.95 0.18
CA GLN A 124 4.40 34.37 0.59
C GLN A 124 5.86 34.86 0.67
N ASN A 125 6.55 34.95 -0.47
CA ASN A 125 7.67 35.88 -0.65
C ASN A 125 8.07 35.99 -2.13
N VAL A 126 7.14 36.50 -2.94
CA VAL A 126 7.45 37.16 -4.23
C VAL A 126 6.51 38.37 -4.30
N HIS A 127 6.82 39.40 -3.52
CA HIS A 127 6.50 40.82 -3.75
C HIS A 127 7.09 41.63 -2.60
N SER A 128 8.35 42.00 -2.74
CA SER A 128 8.98 43.21 -2.19
C SER A 128 10.18 43.54 -3.07
#